data_AF-A0ABD2G6E3-F1
#
_entry.id   AF-A0ABD2G6E3-F1
#
_cell.length_a   1.000
_cell.length_b   1.000
_cell.length_c   1.000
_cell.angle_alpha   90.00
_cell.angle_beta   90.00
_cell.angle_gamma   90.00
#
_symmetry.space_group_name_H-M   'P 1'
#
loop_
_entity.id
_entity.type
_entity.pdbx_description
1 polymer ?
#
loop_
_entity_poly.entity_id
_entity_poly.type
_entity_poly.pdbx_seq_one_letter_code
_entity_poly.pdbx_strand_id
1 'polypeptide(L)'
;MGSTLLFKGRICLKPFYHRGSFFTLNSSIFKSSHLPLSARSLCTRGPFPKPGARHTDRSSDTQGGVNKSTFQNREEDFGDGARRGKSSTVRQKPSFPKSVFAAGTAKRTAEIQKRKAALFFQEEEQHGGRTASLQPPDRPLSAAEWRDLKESRGNAPRFDIRMMVKLFTTAAELNIAKSLLTFVATETGTLSYELLLRYLTLCVRGGHDAEAFDVYEIMQGNFPALDTGASCLFIQSFSRTERWREAISILEEIKKVCTPSSSNYGEIVTAAMLNGDTTTAWALYDEIIEKGRTPHQETWEALFKAAGKIKQEEAMSASEHQERLLGILLYMRDNQIYPQHSLTSTINAWFERLSGQKWTGSLTSATPKGVCRCCGSQLESIKLTDEEYQQLTDRVMADIIQGRDVFEKTTPEELERFKAFVKKRPAFDVVVDGLNIAYRTNDTTRLSETLLAVVSELERQGLTVLVLGRKHMLRASRSWDRNNMMLIQKKAHCFFTENISEDDPFMLYATLHSGNHCRFVSRDMMRDHKACLPDGATRRLFFKWQRGHQLVVDEFATAGKRVRFQSIPTYDTIVQTSADSWHIPYDDTEDRGTCEVPQKWLCLTTKH
;
A
#
# COMPACT_ATOMS: atom_id res chain seq x y z
N MET A 1 19.37 39.33 -5.25
CA MET A 1 20.67 39.38 -5.96
C MET A 1 21.17 37.95 -6.06
N GLY A 2 21.11 37.39 -7.28
CA GLY A 2 21.24 35.96 -7.53
C GLY A 2 22.68 35.44 -7.39
N SER A 3 22.82 34.25 -6.80
CA SER A 3 24.09 33.55 -6.65
C SER A 3 24.48 32.88 -7.97
N THR A 4 25.31 33.56 -8.77
CA THR A 4 25.89 33.08 -10.03
C THR A 4 27.23 32.34 -9.84
N LEU A 5 27.49 31.77 -8.66
CA LEU A 5 28.83 31.27 -8.29
C LEU A 5 29.14 29.85 -8.77
N LEU A 6 28.18 29.08 -9.24
CA LEU A 6 28.45 27.81 -9.95
C LEU A 6 28.80 28.01 -11.44
N PHE A 7 28.52 29.19 -12.01
CA PHE A 7 28.60 29.40 -13.47
C PHE A 7 29.93 29.96 -14.01
N LYS A 8 30.98 30.15 -13.18
CA LYS A 8 32.29 30.64 -13.67
C LYS A 8 33.42 29.61 -13.70
N GLY A 9 33.18 28.38 -13.25
CA GLY A 9 34.05 27.26 -13.57
C GLY A 9 33.43 26.45 -14.68
N ARG A 10 33.86 26.64 -15.94
CA ARG A 10 33.72 25.58 -16.96
C ARG A 10 34.37 24.34 -16.36
N ILE A 11 33.55 23.44 -15.82
CA ILE A 11 33.93 22.05 -15.61
C ILE A 11 34.09 21.48 -17.04
N CYS A 12 35.28 21.65 -17.61
CA CYS A 12 35.70 20.99 -18.83
C CYS A 12 35.87 19.49 -18.52
N LEU A 13 34.76 18.78 -18.39
CA LEU A 13 34.76 17.33 -18.54
C LEU A 13 34.91 17.05 -20.03
N LYS A 14 36.09 16.57 -20.42
CA LYS A 14 36.36 16.14 -21.79
C LYS A 14 35.39 14.99 -22.14
N PRO A 15 34.72 15.01 -23.30
CA PRO A 15 33.97 13.84 -23.76
C PRO A 15 34.95 12.71 -24.10
N PHE A 16 34.73 11.54 -23.52
CA PHE A 16 35.35 10.31 -24.02
C PHE A 16 34.70 9.93 -25.35
N TYR A 17 35.41 10.18 -26.46
CA TYR A 17 35.06 9.62 -27.76
C TYR A 17 35.34 8.11 -27.76
N HIS A 18 34.29 7.30 -27.67
CA HIS A 18 34.35 5.92 -28.12
C HIS A 18 33.96 5.85 -29.60
N ARG A 19 34.94 5.43 -30.41
CA ARG A 19 34.82 5.21 -31.85
C ARG A 19 33.87 4.02 -32.09
N GLY A 20 32.68 4.30 -32.63
CA GLY A 20 31.68 3.31 -33.02
C GLY A 20 30.96 3.77 -34.28
N SER A 21 30.84 2.88 -35.25
CA SER A 21 30.63 3.17 -36.67
C SER A 21 29.28 3.81 -37.02
N PHE A 22 29.32 4.67 -38.04
CA PHE A 22 28.19 5.31 -38.71
C PHE A 22 27.12 4.33 -39.20
N PHE A 23 25.85 4.63 -38.92
CA PHE A 23 24.75 4.43 -39.86
C PHE A 23 23.72 5.55 -39.69
N THR A 24 23.68 6.45 -40.66
CA THR A 24 22.65 7.47 -40.86
C THR A 24 21.51 6.88 -41.69
N LEU A 25 20.25 7.12 -41.30
CA LEU A 25 19.17 7.35 -42.27
C LEU A 25 17.93 8.01 -41.63
N ASN A 26 17.78 9.28 -41.99
CA ASN A 26 16.59 10.05 -42.35
C ASN A 26 15.36 10.14 -41.44
N SER A 27 15.18 11.37 -40.96
CA SER A 27 13.91 12.04 -40.71
C SER A 27 13.08 12.27 -41.98
N SER A 28 11.78 11.99 -41.93
CA SER A 28 10.77 12.74 -42.70
C SER A 28 9.41 12.65 -42.01
N ILE A 29 9.00 13.76 -41.41
CA ILE A 29 7.62 14.04 -40.99
C ILE A 29 7.02 14.96 -42.04
N PHE A 30 5.84 14.63 -42.59
CA PHE A 30 4.85 15.63 -42.98
C PHE A 30 3.45 15.03 -43.22
N LYS A 31 2.45 15.78 -42.73
CA LYS A 31 1.02 15.86 -43.12
C LYS A 31 -0.02 15.00 -42.37
N SER A 32 -0.67 15.66 -41.40
CA SER A 32 -2.08 16.12 -41.41
C SER A 32 -3.12 15.29 -42.18
N SER A 33 -4.18 14.89 -41.46
CA SER A 33 -5.57 14.94 -41.96
C SER A 33 -6.57 15.09 -40.80
N HIS A 34 -7.63 15.84 -41.10
CA HIS A 34 -8.68 16.37 -40.24
C HIS A 34 -9.78 15.34 -39.88
N LEU A 35 -10.33 15.44 -38.65
CA LEU A 35 -11.76 15.40 -38.15
C LEU A 35 -12.85 14.56 -38.87
N PRO A 36 -14.04 14.28 -38.27
CA PRO A 36 -14.41 14.14 -36.84
C PRO A 36 -15.22 12.85 -36.53
N LEU A 37 -15.33 12.51 -35.24
CA LEU A 37 -16.27 11.52 -34.69
C LEU A 37 -17.64 12.16 -34.47
N SER A 38 -18.72 11.53 -34.96
CA SER A 38 -20.10 11.83 -34.60
C SER A 38 -20.75 10.67 -33.83
N ALA A 39 -21.30 11.04 -32.68
CA ALA A 39 -22.59 10.65 -32.10
C ALA A 39 -23.01 9.15 -31.92
N ARG A 40 -23.25 8.85 -30.62
CA ARG A 40 -24.46 8.23 -30.03
C ARG A 40 -24.64 6.70 -30.06
N SER A 41 -24.55 6.12 -28.86
CA SER A 41 -25.62 5.41 -28.11
C SER A 41 -26.54 4.44 -28.86
N LEU A 42 -26.56 3.16 -28.43
CA LEU A 42 -27.76 2.49 -27.86
C LEU A 42 -27.49 1.02 -27.49
N CYS A 43 -28.05 0.62 -26.33
CA CYS A 43 -28.19 -0.75 -25.84
C CYS A 43 -29.07 -1.63 -26.75
N THR A 44 -28.86 -2.96 -26.77
CA THR A 44 -29.86 -3.98 -26.34
C THR A 44 -29.42 -5.44 -26.60
N ARG A 45 -29.60 -6.26 -25.55
CA ARG A 45 -30.08 -7.67 -25.46
C ARG A 45 -29.71 -8.73 -26.54
N GLY A 46 -29.18 -9.85 -26.02
CA GLY A 46 -29.82 -11.17 -26.16
C GLY A 46 -29.27 -12.17 -27.20
N PRO A 47 -29.55 -13.49 -27.06
CA PRO A 47 -28.49 -14.50 -26.96
C PRO A 47 -28.59 -15.76 -27.87
N PHE A 48 -27.50 -16.57 -27.86
CA PHE A 48 -27.33 -17.99 -28.29
C PHE A 48 -27.30 -18.31 -29.81
N PRO A 49 -26.87 -19.52 -30.28
CA PRO A 49 -26.22 -20.68 -29.65
C PRO A 49 -24.99 -21.28 -30.44
N LYS A 50 -24.36 -22.31 -29.85
CA LYS A 50 -23.46 -23.29 -30.53
C LYS A 50 -24.20 -24.14 -31.58
N PRO A 51 -23.48 -24.74 -32.54
CA PRO A 51 -23.36 -26.20 -32.64
C PRO A 51 -21.90 -26.62 -32.95
N GLY A 52 -21.38 -27.83 -32.77
CA GLY A 52 -21.97 -29.18 -32.87
C GLY A 52 -21.16 -29.95 -33.92
N ALA A 53 -20.53 -31.03 -33.49
CA ALA A 53 -19.53 -31.84 -34.20
C ALA A 53 -20.03 -32.59 -35.46
N ARG A 54 -19.10 -33.01 -36.36
CA ARG A 54 -18.75 -34.43 -36.66
C ARG A 54 -18.06 -34.68 -38.03
N HIS A 55 -17.17 -35.69 -38.01
CA HIS A 55 -16.82 -36.68 -39.07
C HIS A 55 -16.03 -36.19 -40.31
N THR A 56 -15.09 -36.90 -40.95
CA THR A 56 -14.64 -38.32 -40.92
C THR A 56 -13.33 -38.48 -41.73
N ASP A 57 -12.51 -39.46 -41.31
CA ASP A 57 -11.69 -40.43 -42.06
C ASP A 57 -10.87 -40.07 -43.33
N ARG A 58 -9.58 -40.47 -43.32
CA ARG A 58 -9.10 -41.66 -44.08
C ARG A 58 -7.61 -42.01 -43.85
N SER A 59 -7.37 -43.26 -43.43
CA SER A 59 -6.41 -44.29 -43.91
C SER A 59 -4.90 -43.96 -44.12
N SER A 60 -3.92 -44.83 -43.90
CA SER A 60 -3.81 -46.25 -43.53
C SER A 60 -2.30 -46.62 -43.39
N ASP A 61 -2.01 -47.61 -42.55
CA ASP A 61 -0.91 -48.60 -42.56
C ASP A 61 0.57 -48.19 -42.69
N THR A 62 1.41 -48.55 -41.69
CA THR A 62 2.17 -49.82 -41.69
C THR A 62 3.04 -50.03 -40.42
N GLN A 63 3.30 -51.32 -40.18
CA GLN A 63 3.88 -52.07 -39.05
C GLN A 63 5.30 -51.74 -38.54
N GLY A 64 5.57 -52.23 -37.31
CA GLY A 64 6.88 -52.53 -36.72
C GLY A 64 7.10 -51.79 -35.40
N GLY A 65 7.34 -52.36 -34.22
CA GLY A 65 7.89 -53.63 -33.80
C GLY A 65 8.65 -53.39 -32.48
N VAL A 66 8.02 -53.75 -31.35
CA VAL A 66 8.54 -54.25 -30.05
C VAL A 66 9.95 -53.81 -29.57
N ASN A 67 10.05 -53.20 -28.37
CA ASN A 67 10.79 -53.81 -27.23
C ASN A 67 10.62 -53.06 -25.89
N LYS A 68 10.39 -53.84 -24.83
CA LYS A 68 10.35 -53.52 -23.39
C LYS A 68 11.50 -54.29 -22.70
N SER A 69 12.22 -53.64 -21.79
CA SER A 69 12.91 -54.22 -20.61
C SER A 69 13.56 -53.03 -19.86
N THR A 70 13.25 -52.61 -18.64
CA THR A 70 13.33 -53.25 -17.30
C THR A 70 14.64 -54.00 -17.05
N PHE A 71 15.54 -53.48 -16.20
CA PHE A 71 15.85 -54.02 -14.87
C PHE A 71 17.04 -53.33 -14.13
N GLN A 72 16.82 -53.07 -12.84
CA GLN A 72 17.69 -53.19 -11.64
C GLN A 72 19.01 -52.43 -11.42
N ASN A 73 18.99 -51.62 -10.35
CA ASN A 73 19.85 -51.57 -9.15
C ASN A 73 21.37 -51.81 -9.24
N ARG A 74 22.14 -50.87 -8.66
CA ARG A 74 23.11 -51.18 -7.59
C ARG A 74 23.57 -49.93 -6.83
N GLU A 75 23.50 -50.03 -5.51
CA GLU A 75 24.24 -49.21 -4.53
C GLU A 75 25.73 -49.57 -4.59
N GLU A 76 26.60 -48.59 -4.30
CA GLU A 76 27.80 -48.79 -3.49
C GLU A 76 28.33 -47.45 -2.96
N ASP A 77 28.93 -47.53 -1.77
CA ASP A 77 29.13 -46.50 -0.76
C ASP A 77 30.61 -46.03 -0.67
N PHE A 78 30.84 -45.02 0.17
CA PHE A 78 32.10 -44.48 0.74
C PHE A 78 32.83 -43.30 0.08
N GLY A 79 33.00 -42.24 0.89
CA GLY A 79 34.20 -41.38 0.84
C GLY A 79 34.02 -39.92 1.25
N ASP A 80 34.26 -39.65 2.54
CA ASP A 80 34.29 -38.37 3.27
C ASP A 80 35.03 -37.19 2.58
N GLY A 81 34.61 -35.95 2.87
CA GLY A 81 35.26 -34.74 2.33
C GLY A 81 34.50 -33.43 2.49
N ALA A 82 34.52 -32.87 3.71
CA ALA A 82 33.98 -31.56 4.04
C ALA A 82 34.50 -30.42 3.14
N ARG A 83 33.60 -29.61 2.56
CA ARG A 83 33.80 -28.17 2.27
C ARG A 83 32.45 -27.47 2.05
N ARG A 84 32.06 -26.62 3.02
CA ARG A 84 30.91 -25.72 2.96
C ARG A 84 31.06 -24.70 1.83
N GLY A 85 30.37 -24.91 0.71
CA GLY A 85 30.09 -23.89 -0.30
C GLY A 85 28.70 -23.30 -0.09
N LYS A 86 28.60 -22.00 0.22
CA LYS A 86 27.34 -21.26 0.26
C LYS A 86 26.84 -21.07 -1.18
N SER A 87 25.85 -21.85 -1.60
CA SER A 87 25.06 -21.57 -2.81
C SER A 87 23.76 -20.87 -2.41
N SER A 88 23.69 -19.57 -2.68
CA SER A 88 22.46 -18.77 -2.53
C SER A 88 21.60 -18.95 -3.78
N THR A 89 20.62 -19.84 -3.70
CA THR A 89 19.57 -19.95 -4.72
C THR A 89 18.63 -18.75 -4.62
N VAL A 90 18.69 -17.90 -5.64
CA VAL A 90 17.79 -16.75 -5.87
C VAL A 90 16.38 -17.30 -6.09
N ARG A 91 15.54 -17.22 -5.06
CA ARG A 91 14.11 -17.53 -5.16
C ARG A 91 13.42 -16.36 -5.85
N GLN A 92 13.19 -16.48 -7.15
CA GLN A 92 12.33 -15.57 -7.91
C GLN A 92 10.93 -15.60 -7.27
N LYS A 93 10.48 -14.46 -6.72
CA LYS A 93 9.10 -14.28 -6.28
C LYS A 93 8.24 -13.90 -7.48
N PRO A 94 7.07 -14.53 -7.68
CA PRO A 94 6.12 -14.08 -8.70
C PRO A 94 5.60 -12.68 -8.35
N SER A 95 5.54 -11.83 -9.38
CA SER A 95 5.04 -10.45 -9.30
C SER A 95 3.51 -10.44 -9.29
N PHE A 96 2.90 -10.12 -8.15
CA PHE A 96 1.47 -9.87 -8.05
C PHE A 96 1.16 -8.37 -8.18
N PRO A 97 0.01 -7.99 -8.79
CA PRO A 97 -0.46 -6.61 -8.83
C PRO A 97 -0.72 -6.10 -7.41
N LYS A 98 -0.19 -4.91 -7.10
CA LYS A 98 -0.26 -4.30 -5.76
C LYS A 98 -1.70 -3.86 -5.45
N SER A 99 -2.29 -4.46 -4.41
CA SER A 99 -3.62 -4.19 -3.86
C SER A 99 -3.81 -2.73 -3.36
N VAL A 100 -5.02 -2.19 -3.55
CA VAL A 100 -5.37 -0.74 -3.59
C VAL A 100 -5.97 -0.19 -2.27
N PHE A 101 -5.68 -0.80 -1.11
CA PHE A 101 -6.44 -0.49 0.10
C PHE A 101 -5.55 0.15 1.17
N ALA A 102 -5.60 1.48 1.21
CA ALA A 102 -5.01 2.31 2.24
C ALA A 102 -6.06 2.68 3.29
N ALA A 103 -6.24 1.81 4.28
CA ALA A 103 -6.83 2.19 5.56
C ALA A 103 -5.69 2.31 6.59
N GLY A 104 -5.46 3.53 7.12
CA GLY A 104 -4.63 3.76 8.31
C GLY A 104 -3.11 3.66 8.15
N THR A 105 -2.55 3.93 6.97
CA THR A 105 -1.09 3.82 6.74
C THR A 105 -0.32 5.13 6.84
N ALA A 106 -0.89 6.24 7.31
CA ALA A 106 -0.16 7.52 7.36
C ALA A 106 1.15 7.41 8.16
N LYS A 107 1.08 6.91 9.40
CA LYS A 107 2.28 6.68 10.22
C LYS A 107 3.11 5.53 9.70
N ARG A 108 2.55 4.37 9.34
CA ARG A 108 3.37 3.24 8.85
C ARG A 108 4.08 3.58 7.53
N THR A 109 3.47 4.37 6.64
CA THR A 109 4.09 4.83 5.39
C THR A 109 5.06 5.99 5.64
N ALA A 110 4.73 6.96 6.49
CA ALA A 110 5.65 8.04 6.87
C ALA A 110 6.83 7.55 7.70
N GLU A 111 6.63 6.52 8.53
CA GLU A 111 7.63 5.87 9.37
C GLU A 111 8.38 4.81 8.58
N ILE A 112 7.79 4.12 7.60
CA ILE A 112 8.52 3.32 6.60
C ILE A 112 9.27 4.24 5.64
N GLN A 113 8.81 5.44 5.30
CA GLN A 113 9.54 6.40 4.48
C GLN A 113 10.64 7.10 5.29
N LYS A 114 10.40 7.48 6.55
CA LYS A 114 11.43 7.96 7.49
C LYS A 114 12.44 6.87 7.79
N ARG A 115 12.01 5.63 8.08
CA ARG A 115 12.88 4.47 8.29
C ARG A 115 13.54 4.00 7.01
N LYS A 116 12.90 4.00 5.85
CA LYS A 116 13.58 3.70 4.57
C LYS A 116 14.59 4.76 4.23
N ALA A 117 14.29 6.04 4.47
CA ALA A 117 15.29 7.10 4.33
C ALA A 117 16.45 6.88 5.32
N ALA A 118 16.18 6.58 6.59
CA ALA A 118 17.22 6.25 7.58
C ALA A 118 17.97 4.94 7.24
N LEU A 119 17.30 3.92 6.70
CA LEU A 119 17.84 2.60 6.36
C LEU A 119 18.68 2.64 5.08
N PHE A 120 18.28 3.44 4.08
CA PHE A 120 19.11 3.75 2.90
C PHE A 120 20.45 4.38 3.32
N PHE A 121 20.51 5.00 4.51
CA PHE A 121 21.71 5.56 5.10
C PHE A 121 22.38 4.69 6.18
N GLN A 122 21.68 3.72 6.78
CA GLN A 122 22.18 2.89 7.90
C GLN A 122 22.71 1.51 7.46
N GLU A 123 22.37 0.99 6.27
CA GLU A 123 22.86 -0.32 5.83
C GLU A 123 24.41 -0.40 5.71
N GLU A 124 25.10 0.74 5.66
CA GLU A 124 26.57 0.79 5.59
C GLU A 124 27.29 0.91 6.96
N GLU A 125 26.58 1.14 8.08
CA GLU A 125 27.22 1.21 9.41
C GLU A 125 27.49 -0.16 10.04
N GLN A 126 26.89 -1.25 9.54
CA GLN A 126 27.04 -2.57 10.17
C GLN A 126 28.34 -3.32 9.84
N HIS A 127 29.23 -2.77 8.99
CA HIS A 127 30.50 -3.41 8.62
C HIS A 127 31.76 -2.60 8.97
N GLY A 128 31.64 -1.52 9.75
CA GLY A 128 32.79 -0.72 10.20
C GLY A 128 32.95 -0.75 11.73
N GLY A 129 34.06 -1.30 12.22
CA GLY A 129 34.42 -1.23 13.64
C GLY A 129 34.47 0.21 14.17
N ARG A 130 34.36 0.35 15.51
CA ARG A 130 34.34 1.60 16.31
C ARG A 130 35.25 2.72 15.76
N THR A 131 34.78 3.51 14.79
CA THR A 131 35.40 4.79 14.39
C THR A 131 34.72 5.94 15.11
N ALA A 132 35.51 6.90 15.60
CA ALA A 132 35.06 8.12 16.27
C ALA A 132 33.92 8.81 15.47
N SER A 133 32.93 9.39 16.18
CA SER A 133 31.76 10.00 15.53
C SER A 133 32.20 11.13 14.60
N LEU A 134 31.94 10.99 13.30
CA LEU A 134 32.14 12.05 12.32
C LEU A 134 31.15 13.18 12.63
N GLN A 135 31.63 14.36 12.99
CA GLN A 135 30.80 15.55 13.20
C GLN A 135 30.93 16.46 11.98
N PRO A 136 29.83 17.05 11.50
CA PRO A 136 29.87 17.99 10.40
C PRO A 136 30.50 19.31 10.86
N PRO A 137 31.20 20.04 9.98
CA PRO A 137 31.67 21.40 10.27
C PRO A 137 30.51 22.36 10.53
N ASP A 138 30.74 23.40 11.33
CA ASP A 138 29.75 24.45 11.61
C ASP A 138 29.73 25.56 10.54
N ARG A 139 30.68 25.54 9.60
CA ARG A 139 30.80 26.51 8.52
C ARG A 139 31.33 25.86 7.23
N PRO A 140 31.12 26.49 6.06
CA PRO A 140 31.76 26.07 4.82
C PRO A 140 33.30 26.07 4.97
N LEU A 141 33.95 25.04 4.44
CA LEU A 141 35.40 24.89 4.48
C LEU A 141 36.01 25.06 3.08
N SER A 142 37.23 25.58 3.02
CA SER A 142 38.05 25.60 1.81
C SER A 142 38.53 24.19 1.43
N ALA A 143 39.00 24.01 0.19
CA ALA A 143 39.51 22.72 -0.27
C ALA A 143 40.73 22.23 0.55
N ALA A 144 41.54 23.14 1.09
CA ALA A 144 42.65 22.79 1.98
C ALA A 144 42.13 22.29 3.34
N GLU A 145 41.20 23.02 3.95
CA GLU A 145 40.60 22.63 5.24
C GLU A 145 39.84 21.30 5.15
N TRP A 146 39.15 21.02 4.03
CA TRP A 146 38.53 19.71 3.79
C TRP A 146 39.55 18.59 3.68
N ARG A 147 40.71 18.84 3.05
CA ARG A 147 41.80 17.88 2.94
C ARG A 147 42.38 17.56 4.33
N ASP A 148 42.68 18.60 5.11
CA ASP A 148 43.19 18.45 6.47
C ASP A 148 42.19 17.67 7.36
N LEU A 149 40.89 17.95 7.21
CA LEU A 149 39.85 17.22 7.92
C LEU A 149 39.79 15.75 7.51
N LYS A 150 39.89 15.43 6.21
CA LYS A 150 39.92 14.06 5.69
C LYS A 150 41.15 13.29 6.19
N GLU A 151 42.32 13.94 6.18
CA GLU A 151 43.59 13.37 6.65
C GLU A 151 43.58 13.12 8.16
N SER A 152 43.10 14.08 8.96
CA SER A 152 42.97 13.94 10.42
C SER A 152 42.06 12.78 10.86
N ARG A 153 41.20 12.31 9.96
CA ARG A 153 40.30 11.16 10.15
C ARG A 153 40.84 9.87 9.53
N GLY A 154 42.13 9.84 9.21
CA GLY A 154 42.82 8.65 8.71
C GLY A 154 42.49 8.31 7.26
N ASN A 155 42.10 9.29 6.45
CA ASN A 155 41.75 9.11 5.04
C ASN A 155 40.74 7.97 4.81
N ALA A 156 39.70 7.94 5.65
CA ALA A 156 38.68 6.91 5.60
C ALA A 156 38.06 6.80 4.18
N PRO A 157 37.83 5.59 3.66
CA PRO A 157 37.19 5.41 2.37
C PRO A 157 35.77 6.02 2.40
N ARG A 158 35.37 6.61 1.27
CA ARG A 158 34.03 7.24 1.09
C ARG A 158 33.74 8.32 2.15
N PHE A 159 34.78 9.06 2.55
CA PHE A 159 34.68 10.16 3.51
C PHE A 159 33.61 11.18 3.12
N ASP A 160 33.58 11.56 1.83
CA ASP A 160 32.63 12.47 1.22
C ASP A 160 31.17 12.00 1.37
N ILE A 161 30.90 10.74 1.06
CA ILE A 161 29.57 10.13 1.20
C ILE A 161 29.13 10.13 2.67
N ARG A 162 30.01 9.68 3.57
CA ARG A 162 29.73 9.63 5.02
C ARG A 162 29.51 11.03 5.59
N MET A 163 30.28 12.01 5.15
CA MET A 163 30.12 13.40 5.55
C MET A 163 28.80 13.98 5.05
N MET A 164 28.43 13.72 3.79
CA MET A 164 27.14 14.16 3.23
C MET A 164 25.94 13.57 3.99
N VAL A 165 26.02 12.29 4.39
CA VAL A 165 25.02 11.69 5.30
C VAL A 165 24.95 12.45 6.61
N LYS A 166 26.11 12.78 7.18
CA LYS A 166 26.13 13.47 8.46
C LYS A 166 25.48 14.85 8.36
N LEU A 167 25.87 15.63 7.35
CA LEU A 167 25.29 16.94 7.03
C LEU A 167 23.77 16.85 6.88
N PHE A 168 23.27 15.81 6.22
CA PHE A 168 21.85 15.55 6.10
C PHE A 168 21.18 15.23 7.44
N THR A 169 21.76 14.31 8.22
CA THR A 169 21.18 13.89 9.52
C THR A 169 21.19 14.98 10.57
N THR A 170 22.12 15.93 10.50
CA THR A 170 22.21 17.07 11.40
C THR A 170 21.51 18.32 10.86
N ALA A 171 20.86 18.24 9.69
CA ALA A 171 20.25 19.38 9.01
C ALA A 171 21.20 20.59 8.90
N ALA A 172 22.45 20.33 8.52
CA ALA A 172 23.48 21.36 8.38
C ALA A 172 23.15 22.34 7.22
N GLU A 173 23.72 23.54 7.27
CA GLU A 173 23.54 24.53 6.22
C GLU A 173 24.00 24.03 4.85
N LEU A 174 23.19 24.31 3.82
CA LEU A 174 23.45 23.90 2.44
C LEU A 174 24.85 24.31 1.94
N ASN A 175 25.34 25.48 2.35
CA ASN A 175 26.65 25.99 1.94
C ASN A 175 27.81 25.08 2.39
N ILE A 176 27.65 24.36 3.49
CA ILE A 176 28.64 23.39 3.97
C ILE A 176 28.69 22.20 3.01
N ALA A 177 27.52 21.68 2.61
CA ALA A 177 27.42 20.60 1.63
C ALA A 177 27.97 21.01 0.25
N LYS A 178 27.72 22.25 -0.19
CA LYS A 178 28.33 22.81 -1.42
C LYS A 178 29.85 22.85 -1.34
N SER A 179 30.40 23.30 -0.21
CA SER A 179 31.85 23.36 -0.04
C SER A 179 32.50 21.97 -0.12
N LEU A 180 31.80 20.95 0.41
CA LEU A 180 32.21 19.55 0.28
C LEU A 180 32.18 19.08 -1.18
N LEU A 181 31.13 19.39 -1.93
CA LEU A 181 31.06 19.07 -3.36
C LEU A 181 32.20 19.73 -4.14
N THR A 182 32.46 21.02 -3.90
CA THR A 182 33.58 21.74 -4.54
C THR A 182 34.90 21.07 -4.23
N PHE A 183 35.16 20.72 -2.97
CA PHE A 183 36.36 19.99 -2.58
C PHE A 183 36.49 18.67 -3.35
N VAL A 184 35.45 17.83 -3.35
CA VAL A 184 35.48 16.53 -4.04
C VAL A 184 35.72 16.72 -5.55
N ALA A 185 35.01 17.65 -6.19
CA ALA A 185 35.19 17.95 -7.60
C ALA A 185 36.60 18.43 -7.92
N THR A 186 37.23 19.24 -7.05
CA THR A 186 38.62 19.68 -7.23
C THR A 186 39.64 18.57 -6.99
N GLU A 187 39.35 17.63 -6.09
CA GLU A 187 40.27 16.53 -5.73
C GLU A 187 40.25 15.40 -6.77
N THR A 188 39.06 15.03 -7.24
CA THR A 188 38.87 13.86 -8.12
C THR A 188 38.62 14.24 -9.58
N GLY A 189 38.30 15.50 -9.85
CA GLY A 189 37.89 16.00 -11.16
C GLY A 189 36.44 15.68 -11.55
N THR A 190 35.67 14.96 -10.70
CA THR A 190 34.29 14.57 -10.98
C THR A 190 33.48 14.36 -9.70
N LEU A 191 32.16 14.26 -9.82
CA LEU A 191 31.26 13.94 -8.71
C LEU A 191 30.61 12.58 -8.97
N SER A 192 30.62 11.70 -7.97
CA SER A 192 29.97 10.40 -8.08
C SER A 192 28.45 10.57 -8.11
N TYR A 193 27.76 9.68 -8.83
CA TYR A 193 26.29 9.65 -8.88
C TYR A 193 25.68 9.60 -7.47
N GLU A 194 26.28 8.76 -6.61
CA GLU A 194 25.82 8.56 -5.23
C GLU A 194 25.94 9.85 -4.39
N LEU A 195 27.04 10.58 -4.50
CA LEU A 195 27.22 11.84 -3.78
C LEU A 195 26.20 12.89 -4.22
N LEU A 196 25.96 13.00 -5.54
CA LEU A 196 24.96 13.90 -6.11
C LEU A 196 23.53 13.54 -5.68
N LEU A 197 23.17 12.25 -5.64
CA LEU A 197 21.87 11.80 -5.15
C LEU A 197 21.64 12.17 -3.67
N ARG A 198 22.68 12.04 -2.84
CA ARG A 198 22.62 12.42 -1.42
C ARG A 198 22.50 13.93 -1.24
N TYR A 199 23.26 14.71 -2.02
CA TYR A 199 23.11 16.17 -2.05
C TYR A 199 21.73 16.60 -2.55
N LEU A 200 21.22 15.98 -3.63
CA LEU A 200 19.86 16.22 -4.13
C LEU A 200 18.81 15.98 -3.05
N THR A 201 18.95 14.88 -2.30
CA THR A 201 18.06 14.58 -1.18
C THR A 201 18.07 15.69 -0.13
N LEU A 202 19.25 16.22 0.20
CA LEU A 202 19.40 17.38 1.09
C LEU A 202 18.72 18.63 0.51
N CYS A 203 18.95 18.95 -0.77
CA CYS A 203 18.32 20.09 -1.45
C CYS A 203 16.79 20.01 -1.42
N VAL A 204 16.22 18.90 -1.86
CA VAL A 204 14.75 18.73 -1.99
C VAL A 204 14.06 18.73 -0.62
N ARG A 205 14.70 18.17 0.42
CA ARG A 205 14.18 18.24 1.80
C ARG A 205 14.34 19.60 2.45
N GLY A 206 15.39 20.34 2.11
CA GLY A 206 15.61 21.71 2.55
C GLY A 206 14.78 22.75 1.80
N GLY A 207 14.03 22.36 0.76
CA GLY A 207 13.27 23.29 -0.09
C GLY A 207 14.18 24.15 -0.99
N HIS A 208 15.39 23.68 -1.29
CA HIS A 208 16.35 24.37 -2.15
C HIS A 208 16.16 23.96 -3.61
N ASP A 209 14.97 24.22 -4.18
CA ASP A 209 14.59 23.72 -5.50
C ASP A 209 15.47 24.25 -6.65
N ALA A 210 15.99 25.48 -6.53
CA ALA A 210 16.93 26.03 -7.50
C ALA A 210 18.21 25.17 -7.64
N GLU A 211 18.69 24.62 -6.53
CA GLU A 211 19.88 23.76 -6.51
C GLU A 211 19.59 22.38 -7.09
N ALA A 212 18.36 21.90 -6.92
CA ALA A 212 17.94 20.64 -7.54
C ALA A 212 17.97 20.75 -9.07
N PHE A 213 17.73 21.94 -9.63
CA PHE A 213 17.87 22.17 -11.08
C PHE A 213 19.32 22.09 -11.54
N ASP A 214 20.24 22.74 -10.83
CA ASP A 214 21.67 22.65 -11.14
C ASP A 214 22.14 21.18 -11.07
N VAL A 215 21.70 20.44 -10.04
CA VAL A 215 22.00 19.01 -9.90
C VAL A 215 21.37 18.18 -11.02
N TYR A 216 20.16 18.51 -11.46
CA TYR A 216 19.51 17.83 -12.58
C TYR A 216 20.31 17.98 -13.87
N GLU A 217 20.75 19.20 -14.20
CA GLU A 217 21.59 19.47 -15.37
C GLU A 217 22.94 18.76 -15.28
N ILE A 218 23.59 18.79 -14.12
CA ILE A 218 24.85 18.06 -13.87
C ILE A 218 24.63 16.56 -14.07
N MET A 219 23.57 15.98 -13.50
CA MET A 219 23.35 14.54 -13.57
C MET A 219 22.96 14.09 -14.98
N GLN A 220 22.14 14.84 -15.71
CA GLN A 220 21.81 14.54 -17.10
C GLN A 220 23.02 14.67 -18.05
N GLY A 221 23.91 15.63 -17.80
CA GLY A 221 25.10 15.84 -18.63
C GLY A 221 26.19 14.79 -18.41
N ASN A 222 26.27 14.19 -17.22
CA ASN A 222 27.37 13.31 -16.83
C ASN A 222 27.00 11.82 -16.72
N PHE A 223 25.72 11.48 -16.64
CA PHE A 223 25.27 10.10 -16.51
C PHE A 223 24.24 9.74 -17.58
N PRO A 224 24.30 8.51 -18.15
CA PRO A 224 23.44 8.11 -19.25
C PRO A 224 21.97 7.93 -18.85
N ALA A 225 21.69 7.70 -17.56
CA ALA A 225 20.35 7.52 -17.03
C ALA A 225 20.27 7.95 -15.57
N LEU A 226 19.07 8.39 -15.17
CA LEU A 226 18.72 8.65 -13.78
C LEU A 226 17.99 7.42 -13.22
N ASP A 227 18.31 7.03 -12.00
CA ASP A 227 17.54 6.02 -11.30
C ASP A 227 16.17 6.55 -10.86
N THR A 228 15.31 5.64 -10.40
CA THR A 228 13.97 5.98 -9.94
C THR A 228 14.00 6.91 -8.73
N GLY A 229 15.02 6.81 -7.85
CA GLY A 229 15.15 7.62 -6.65
C GLY A 229 15.40 9.09 -6.96
N ALA A 230 16.40 9.36 -7.80
CA ALA A 230 16.71 10.70 -8.32
C ALA A 230 15.51 11.28 -9.05
N SER A 231 14.89 10.50 -9.94
CA SER A 231 13.74 10.95 -10.73
C SER A 231 12.53 11.32 -9.85
N CYS A 232 12.29 10.59 -8.75
CA CYS A 232 11.26 10.95 -7.76
C CYS A 232 11.55 12.28 -7.06
N LEU A 233 12.82 12.53 -6.69
CA LEU A 233 13.24 13.78 -6.05
C LEU A 233 13.13 14.96 -7.01
N PHE A 234 13.49 14.78 -8.28
CA PHE A 234 13.30 15.81 -9.30
C PHE A 234 11.83 16.10 -9.55
N ILE A 235 10.96 15.09 -9.69
CA ILE A 235 9.51 15.33 -9.78
C ILE A 235 9.02 16.20 -8.63
N GLN A 236 9.37 15.83 -7.39
CA GLN A 236 8.97 16.58 -6.21
C GLN A 236 9.46 18.04 -6.24
N SER A 237 10.72 18.27 -6.62
CA SER A 237 11.28 19.62 -6.66
C SER A 237 10.70 20.47 -7.78
N PHE A 238 10.66 19.95 -9.01
CA PHE A 238 10.12 20.65 -10.17
C PHE A 238 8.64 20.99 -10.00
N SER A 239 7.84 20.08 -9.42
CA SER A 239 6.41 20.30 -9.13
C SER A 239 6.13 21.48 -8.21
N ARG A 240 7.08 21.91 -7.36
CA ARG A 240 6.91 23.07 -6.46
C ARG A 240 7.15 24.42 -7.13
N THR A 241 7.57 24.43 -8.40
CA THR A 241 8.05 25.62 -9.09
C THR A 241 7.29 25.88 -10.39
N GLU A 242 7.59 27.00 -11.04
CA GLU A 242 7.05 27.33 -12.38
C GLU A 242 7.46 26.31 -13.45
N ARG A 243 8.53 25.52 -13.21
CA ARG A 243 9.02 24.46 -14.10
C ARG A 243 8.27 23.13 -13.96
N TRP A 244 7.12 23.10 -13.28
CA TRP A 244 6.38 21.86 -12.99
C TRP A 244 6.05 20.99 -14.22
N ARG A 245 5.95 21.57 -15.43
CA ARG A 245 5.72 20.81 -16.66
C ARG A 245 6.85 19.82 -16.97
N GLU A 246 8.09 20.11 -16.56
CA GLU A 246 9.20 19.17 -16.73
C GLU A 246 9.06 17.94 -15.83
N ALA A 247 8.36 18.06 -14.68
CA ALA A 247 8.04 16.91 -13.85
C ALA A 247 7.14 15.89 -14.59
N ILE A 248 6.29 16.35 -15.52
CA ILE A 248 5.51 15.45 -16.40
C ILE A 248 6.45 14.66 -17.30
N SER A 249 7.41 15.33 -17.95
CA SER A 249 8.39 14.66 -18.82
C SER A 249 9.20 13.62 -18.04
N ILE A 250 9.64 13.95 -16.82
CA ILE A 250 10.36 13.01 -15.95
C ILE A 250 9.45 11.82 -15.57
N LEU A 251 8.17 12.06 -15.28
CA LEU A 251 7.20 11.00 -15.00
C LEU A 251 7.06 10.04 -16.20
N GLU A 252 6.99 10.56 -17.43
CA GLU A 252 6.93 9.73 -18.64
C GLU A 252 8.18 8.87 -18.82
N GLU A 253 9.37 9.38 -18.50
CA GLU A 253 10.59 8.55 -18.51
C GLU A 253 10.53 7.44 -17.45
N ILE A 254 10.03 7.73 -16.24
CA ILE A 254 9.82 6.69 -15.21
C ILE A 254 8.86 5.62 -15.72
N LYS A 255 7.76 5.99 -16.39
CA LYS A 255 6.76 5.06 -16.91
C LYS A 255 7.34 4.04 -17.90
N LYS A 256 8.41 4.38 -18.63
CA LYS A 256 9.08 3.48 -19.57
C LYS A 256 9.83 2.34 -18.89
N VAL A 257 10.30 2.55 -17.66
CA VAL A 257 11.16 1.60 -16.93
C VAL A 257 10.47 0.95 -15.74
N CYS A 258 9.51 1.62 -15.11
CA CYS A 258 8.77 1.08 -13.96
C CYS A 258 7.41 1.77 -13.76
N THR A 259 6.59 1.23 -12.86
CA THR A 259 5.34 1.89 -12.45
C THR A 259 5.64 3.04 -11.48
N PRO A 260 5.29 4.31 -11.79
CA PRO A 260 5.49 5.41 -10.87
C PRO A 260 4.70 5.24 -9.57
N SER A 261 5.15 5.89 -8.50
CA SER A 261 4.46 5.85 -7.21
C SER A 261 3.28 6.82 -7.18
N SER A 262 2.29 6.59 -6.30
CA SER A 262 1.18 7.53 -6.07
C SER A 262 1.67 8.92 -5.70
N SER A 263 2.82 9.03 -5.02
CA SER A 263 3.44 10.31 -4.67
C SER A 263 3.94 11.06 -5.90
N ASN A 264 4.54 10.36 -6.89
CA ASN A 264 4.99 11.02 -8.13
C ASN A 264 3.84 11.67 -8.89
N TYR A 265 2.73 10.96 -9.02
CA TYR A 265 1.53 11.54 -9.62
C TYR A 265 0.97 12.68 -8.75
N GLY A 266 0.88 12.47 -7.43
CA GLY A 266 0.30 13.44 -6.51
C GLY A 266 1.00 14.81 -6.49
N GLU A 267 2.33 14.83 -6.58
CA GLU A 267 3.12 16.08 -6.67
C GLU A 267 2.76 16.87 -7.94
N ILE A 268 2.63 16.18 -9.08
CA ILE A 268 2.32 16.80 -10.37
C ILE A 268 0.84 17.24 -10.43
N VAL A 269 -0.08 16.42 -9.91
CA VAL A 269 -1.51 16.79 -9.80
C VAL A 269 -1.67 18.06 -8.98
N THR A 270 -0.96 18.15 -7.85
CA THR A 270 -0.95 19.35 -6.99
C THR A 270 -0.42 20.56 -7.74
N ALA A 271 0.71 20.42 -8.44
CA ALA A 271 1.29 21.49 -9.23
C ALA A 271 0.36 21.98 -10.34
N ALA A 272 -0.24 21.04 -11.08
CA ALA A 272 -1.19 21.34 -12.16
C ALA A 272 -2.40 22.12 -11.62
N MET A 273 -2.98 21.70 -10.49
CA MET A 273 -4.08 22.40 -9.83
C MET A 273 -3.70 23.82 -9.35
N LEU A 274 -2.51 24.01 -8.80
CA LEU A 274 -2.02 25.32 -8.38
C LEU A 274 -1.82 26.29 -9.55
N ASN A 275 -1.50 25.76 -10.73
CA ASN A 275 -1.29 26.53 -11.95
C ASN A 275 -2.55 26.63 -12.83
N GLY A 276 -3.71 26.14 -12.37
CA GLY A 276 -4.98 26.20 -13.11
C GLY A 276 -5.11 25.21 -14.28
N ASP A 277 -4.20 24.23 -14.40
CA ASP A 277 -4.26 23.18 -15.43
C ASP A 277 -5.10 21.99 -14.92
N THR A 278 -6.41 22.23 -14.80
CA THR A 278 -7.38 21.25 -14.26
C THR A 278 -7.46 19.99 -15.12
N THR A 279 -7.37 20.12 -16.44
CA THR A 279 -7.39 19.00 -17.38
C THR A 279 -6.24 18.02 -17.13
N THR A 280 -5.00 18.52 -17.04
CA THR A 280 -3.83 17.66 -16.80
C THR A 280 -3.90 17.00 -15.43
N ALA A 281 -4.29 17.76 -14.40
CA ALA A 281 -4.40 17.26 -13.04
C ALA A 281 -5.38 16.08 -12.96
N TRP A 282 -6.55 16.22 -13.58
CA TRP A 282 -7.56 15.18 -13.57
C TRP A 282 -7.22 13.98 -14.46
N ALA A 283 -6.56 14.18 -15.60
CA ALA A 283 -6.08 13.08 -16.44
C ALA A 283 -5.05 12.21 -15.69
N LEU A 284 -4.12 12.84 -14.97
CA LEU A 284 -3.15 12.13 -14.13
C LEU A 284 -3.84 11.45 -12.94
N TYR A 285 -4.86 12.08 -12.34
CA TYR A 285 -5.66 11.45 -11.28
C TYR A 285 -6.35 10.17 -11.77
N ASP A 286 -6.98 10.21 -12.94
CA ASP A 286 -7.64 9.04 -13.53
C ASP A 286 -6.64 7.91 -13.81
N GLU A 287 -5.45 8.25 -14.31
CA GLU A 287 -4.38 7.27 -14.52
C GLU A 287 -3.95 6.56 -13.21
N ILE A 288 -3.94 7.26 -12.07
CA ILE A 288 -3.69 6.64 -10.75
C ILE A 288 -4.76 5.59 -10.45
N ILE A 289 -6.03 5.96 -10.65
CA ILE A 289 -7.18 5.10 -10.34
C ILE A 289 -7.23 3.88 -11.27
N GLU A 290 -7.03 4.07 -12.58
CA GLU A 290 -6.98 3.01 -13.58
C GLU A 290 -5.87 1.98 -13.30
N LYS A 291 -4.73 2.44 -12.79
CA LYS A 291 -3.62 1.57 -12.37
C LYS A 291 -3.87 0.84 -11.05
N GLY A 292 -5.06 0.96 -10.48
CA GLY A 292 -5.40 0.38 -9.19
C GLY A 292 -4.48 0.92 -8.09
N ARG A 293 -4.18 2.22 -8.11
CA ARG A 293 -3.41 2.87 -7.05
C ARG A 293 -4.31 3.79 -6.25
N THR A 294 -4.02 3.89 -4.96
CA THR A 294 -4.69 4.85 -4.09
C THR A 294 -3.93 6.17 -4.16
N PRO A 295 -4.60 7.28 -4.53
CA PRO A 295 -4.03 8.61 -4.38
C PRO A 295 -3.65 8.91 -2.93
N HIS A 296 -2.70 9.81 -2.73
CA HIS A 296 -2.34 10.29 -1.40
C HIS A 296 -3.37 11.31 -0.88
N GLN A 297 -3.48 11.44 0.44
CA GLN A 297 -4.40 12.38 1.10
C GLN A 297 -4.12 13.81 0.65
N GLU A 298 -2.84 14.16 0.51
CA GLU A 298 -2.35 15.46 0.03
C GLU A 298 -2.81 15.75 -1.41
N THR A 299 -2.93 14.73 -2.25
CA THR A 299 -3.45 14.87 -3.62
C THR A 299 -4.92 15.27 -3.61
N TRP A 300 -5.74 14.60 -2.79
CA TRP A 300 -7.15 14.99 -2.63
C TRP A 300 -7.27 16.39 -2.01
N GLU A 301 -6.42 16.72 -1.04
CA GLU A 301 -6.43 18.04 -0.39
C GLU A 301 -6.18 19.15 -1.41
N ALA A 302 -5.23 18.96 -2.33
CA ALA A 302 -4.97 19.89 -3.43
C ALA A 302 -6.18 20.07 -4.36
N LEU A 303 -6.84 18.96 -4.73
CA LEU A 303 -8.04 18.98 -5.58
C LEU A 303 -9.19 19.78 -4.95
N PHE A 304 -9.51 19.52 -3.68
CA PHE A 304 -10.58 20.25 -2.97
C PHE A 304 -10.24 21.73 -2.72
N LYS A 305 -8.95 22.08 -2.50
CA LYS A 305 -8.53 23.49 -2.34
C LYS A 305 -8.70 24.28 -3.64
N ALA A 306 -8.35 23.68 -4.78
CA ALA A 306 -8.35 24.33 -6.08
C ALA A 306 -9.75 24.66 -6.62
N ALA A 307 -10.77 23.91 -6.20
CA ALA A 307 -12.16 24.04 -6.65
C ALA A 307 -12.77 25.46 -6.58
N GLY A 308 -12.26 26.33 -5.69
CA GLY A 308 -12.72 27.72 -5.56
C GLY A 308 -11.96 28.75 -6.41
N LYS A 309 -10.98 28.32 -7.21
CA LYS A 309 -10.11 29.20 -8.02
C LYS A 309 -10.29 29.02 -9.53
N ILE A 310 -11.20 28.12 -9.94
CA ILE A 310 -11.44 27.78 -11.34
C ILE A 310 -12.05 28.99 -12.05
N LYS A 311 -11.36 29.49 -13.08
CA LYS A 311 -11.85 30.61 -13.89
C LYS A 311 -12.88 30.10 -14.90
N GLN A 312 -13.82 30.97 -15.30
CA GLN A 312 -14.85 30.66 -16.31
C GLN A 312 -14.28 30.27 -17.70
N GLU A 313 -13.00 30.55 -17.95
CA GLU A 313 -12.30 30.29 -19.22
C GLU A 313 -11.62 28.90 -19.27
N GLU A 314 -11.70 28.11 -18.20
CA GLU A 314 -11.12 26.77 -18.18
C GLU A 314 -11.94 25.77 -18.99
N ALA A 315 -11.25 24.78 -19.60
CA ALA A 315 -11.88 23.76 -20.43
C ALA A 315 -12.88 22.87 -19.66
N MET A 316 -12.73 22.75 -18.34
CA MET A 316 -13.60 21.97 -17.46
C MET A 316 -14.60 22.88 -16.74
N SER A 317 -15.89 22.55 -16.82
CA SER A 317 -16.91 23.33 -16.14
C SER A 317 -16.84 23.16 -14.62
N ALA A 318 -17.26 24.18 -13.87
CA ALA A 318 -17.35 24.10 -12.40
C ALA A 318 -18.24 22.94 -11.93
N SER A 319 -19.30 22.61 -12.70
CA SER A 319 -20.20 21.48 -12.40
C SER A 319 -19.50 20.13 -12.56
N GLU A 320 -18.71 19.96 -13.62
CA GLU A 320 -17.93 18.73 -13.83
C GLU A 320 -16.88 18.56 -12.73
N HIS A 321 -16.18 19.64 -12.37
CA HIS A 321 -15.22 19.60 -11.27
C HIS A 321 -15.88 19.19 -9.95
N GLN A 322 -17.07 19.75 -9.65
CA GLN A 322 -17.84 19.38 -8.47
C GLN A 322 -18.24 17.90 -8.48
N GLU A 323 -18.73 17.37 -9.59
CA GLU A 323 -19.08 15.94 -9.72
C GLU A 323 -17.88 15.04 -9.45
N ARG A 324 -16.70 15.39 -9.97
CA ARG A 324 -15.46 14.64 -9.74
C ARG A 324 -15.03 14.67 -8.27
N LEU A 325 -15.17 15.79 -7.57
CA LEU A 325 -14.89 15.89 -6.14
C LEU A 325 -15.85 15.02 -5.30
N LEU A 326 -17.14 14.99 -5.64
CA LEU A 326 -18.09 14.05 -5.04
C LEU A 326 -17.70 12.60 -5.34
N GLY A 327 -17.19 12.33 -6.55
CA GLY A 327 -16.61 11.04 -6.92
C GLY A 327 -15.45 10.60 -6.02
N ILE A 328 -14.63 11.54 -5.52
CA ILE A 328 -13.58 11.22 -4.53
C ILE A 328 -14.20 10.72 -3.22
N LEU A 329 -15.27 11.35 -2.73
CA LEU A 329 -15.94 10.92 -1.49
C LEU A 329 -16.56 9.53 -1.64
N LEU A 330 -17.12 9.23 -2.82
CA LEU A 330 -17.62 7.89 -3.15
C LEU A 330 -16.47 6.88 -3.28
N TYR A 331 -15.34 7.28 -3.85
CA TYR A 331 -14.14 6.44 -3.87
C TYR A 331 -13.66 6.12 -2.44
N MET A 332 -13.66 7.11 -1.53
CA MET A 332 -13.34 6.91 -0.13
C MET A 332 -14.32 5.95 0.55
N ARG A 333 -15.63 6.10 0.30
CA ARG A 333 -16.68 5.18 0.76
C ARG A 333 -16.38 3.74 0.33
N ASP A 334 -16.19 3.54 -0.96
CA ASP A 334 -16.05 2.22 -1.57
C ASP A 334 -14.76 1.50 -1.18
N ASN A 335 -13.74 2.27 -0.79
CA ASN A 335 -12.43 1.75 -0.41
C ASN A 335 -12.11 1.85 1.09
N GLN A 336 -13.06 2.29 1.93
CA GLN A 336 -12.87 2.55 3.37
C GLN A 336 -11.66 3.42 3.67
N ILE A 337 -11.60 4.55 2.99
CA ILE A 337 -10.55 5.52 3.20
C ILE A 337 -11.13 6.62 4.07
N TYR A 338 -10.46 6.88 5.18
CA TYR A 338 -10.82 7.92 6.12
C TYR A 338 -9.89 9.11 5.89
N PRO A 339 -10.41 10.31 5.61
CA PRO A 339 -9.58 11.50 5.50
C PRO A 339 -8.88 11.81 6.84
N GLN A 340 -7.69 12.39 6.76
CA GLN A 340 -7.03 12.98 7.93
C GLN A 340 -7.69 14.33 8.27
N HIS A 341 -7.45 14.82 9.48
CA HIS A 341 -7.99 16.10 9.94
C HIS A 341 -7.79 17.25 8.92
N SER A 342 -6.61 17.39 8.28
CA SER A 342 -6.34 18.46 7.29
C SER A 342 -7.25 18.38 6.05
N LEU A 343 -7.39 17.18 5.49
CA LEU A 343 -8.26 16.94 4.35
C LEU A 343 -9.73 17.14 4.74
N THR A 344 -10.14 16.68 5.93
CA THR A 344 -11.49 16.89 6.46
C THR A 344 -11.85 18.37 6.57
N SER A 345 -10.95 19.19 7.11
CA SER A 345 -11.15 20.65 7.17
C SER A 345 -11.26 21.26 5.76
N THR A 346 -10.47 20.75 4.81
CA THR A 346 -10.50 21.21 3.41
C THR A 346 -11.81 20.84 2.71
N ILE A 347 -12.31 19.61 2.91
CA ILE A 347 -13.60 19.15 2.42
C ILE A 347 -14.71 20.01 3.01
N ASN A 348 -14.66 20.31 4.32
CA ASN A 348 -15.63 21.17 4.98
C ASN A 348 -15.72 22.56 4.32
N ALA A 349 -14.57 23.23 4.19
CA ALA A 349 -14.49 24.54 3.56
C ALA A 349 -14.90 24.52 2.09
N TRP A 350 -14.75 23.39 1.39
CA TRP A 350 -15.26 23.24 0.03
C TRP A 350 -16.79 23.20 -0.02
N PHE A 351 -17.44 22.37 0.80
CA PHE A 351 -18.90 22.31 0.85
C PHE A 351 -19.53 23.66 1.21
N GLU A 352 -18.99 24.37 2.21
CA GLU A 352 -19.48 25.69 2.63
C GLU A 352 -19.37 26.77 1.54
N ARG A 353 -18.50 26.57 0.53
CA ARG A 353 -18.35 27.47 -0.63
C ARG A 353 -19.31 27.17 -1.79
N LEU A 354 -20.00 26.03 -1.79
CA LEU A 354 -20.86 25.63 -2.91
C LEU A 354 -22.03 26.61 -3.06
N SER A 355 -22.13 27.27 -4.22
CA SER A 355 -23.23 28.16 -4.54
C SER A 355 -24.52 27.38 -4.83
N GLY A 356 -25.65 27.81 -4.28
CA GLY A 356 -26.97 27.24 -4.57
C GLY A 356 -27.57 26.36 -3.47
N GLN A 357 -26.75 25.88 -2.52
CA GLN A 357 -27.20 25.16 -1.32
C GLN A 357 -26.45 25.68 -0.10
N LYS A 358 -27.15 26.01 0.99
CA LYS A 358 -26.51 26.46 2.23
C LYS A 358 -26.00 25.25 3.02
N TRP A 359 -24.83 24.75 2.63
CA TRP A 359 -24.15 23.70 3.39
C TRP A 359 -23.56 24.28 4.67
N THR A 360 -23.78 23.58 5.77
CA THR A 360 -23.17 23.87 7.08
C THR A 360 -22.37 22.68 7.54
N GLY A 361 -21.15 22.96 7.99
CA GLY A 361 -20.18 21.99 8.44
C GLY A 361 -20.02 21.94 9.95
N SER A 362 -19.93 20.74 10.52
CA SER A 362 -19.65 20.60 11.95
C SER A 362 -18.94 19.29 12.26
N LEU A 363 -17.83 19.39 13.01
CA LEU A 363 -17.18 18.23 13.60
C LEU A 363 -18.06 17.68 14.73
N THR A 364 -18.33 16.39 14.70
CA THR A 364 -19.30 15.74 15.59
C THR A 364 -18.90 14.30 15.91
N SER A 365 -19.78 13.60 16.61
CA SER A 365 -19.70 12.16 16.86
C SER A 365 -21.10 11.55 16.75
N ALA A 366 -21.14 10.23 16.60
CA ALA A 366 -22.39 9.48 16.66
C ALA A 366 -22.74 9.14 18.12
N THR A 367 -24.02 8.97 18.39
CA THR A 367 -24.49 8.31 19.62
C THR A 367 -24.29 6.79 19.50
N PRO A 368 -24.31 6.02 20.61
CA PRO A 368 -24.25 4.56 20.56
C PRO A 368 -25.35 3.89 19.73
N LYS A 369 -26.45 4.61 19.44
CA LYS A 369 -27.56 4.15 18.58
C LYS A 369 -27.35 4.49 17.09
N GLY A 370 -26.25 5.14 16.73
CA GLY A 370 -25.97 5.56 15.35
C GLY A 370 -26.68 6.83 14.92
N VAL A 371 -27.06 7.71 15.85
CA VAL A 371 -27.62 9.02 15.50
C VAL A 371 -26.53 10.09 15.52
N CYS A 372 -26.43 10.89 14.47
CA CYS A 372 -25.51 12.02 14.40
C CYS A 372 -25.89 13.07 15.46
N ARG A 373 -24.93 13.47 16.31
CA ARG A 373 -25.19 14.48 17.36
C ARG A 373 -25.36 15.90 16.83
N CYS A 374 -24.98 16.16 15.57
CA CYS A 374 -25.13 17.48 14.95
C CYS A 374 -26.52 17.63 14.29
N CYS A 375 -26.81 16.85 13.25
CA CYS A 375 -28.04 17.01 12.47
C CYS A 375 -29.19 16.06 12.88
N GLY A 376 -28.95 15.15 13.83
CA GLY A 376 -29.96 14.17 14.28
C GLY A 376 -30.27 13.05 13.28
N SER A 377 -29.58 12.98 12.13
CA SER A 377 -29.82 11.93 11.14
C SER A 377 -29.33 10.56 11.61
N GLN A 378 -30.05 9.50 11.24
CA GLN A 378 -29.67 8.12 11.50
C GLN A 378 -28.59 7.69 10.49
N LEU A 379 -27.44 7.25 11.00
CA LEU A 379 -26.36 6.68 10.20
C LEU A 379 -26.76 5.29 9.70
N GLU A 380 -26.18 4.90 8.56
CA GLU A 380 -26.38 3.58 7.95
C GLU A 380 -26.07 2.46 8.96
N SER A 381 -26.90 1.42 8.97
CA SER A 381 -26.73 0.27 9.85
C SER A 381 -25.53 -0.58 9.45
N ILE A 382 -24.75 -1.05 10.42
CA ILE A 382 -23.69 -2.04 10.15
C ILE A 382 -24.27 -3.42 9.80
N LYS A 383 -25.50 -3.70 10.22
CA LYS A 383 -26.15 -5.00 10.01
C LYS A 383 -26.47 -5.18 8.53
N LEU A 384 -26.14 -6.35 8.01
CA LEU A 384 -26.56 -6.76 6.67
C LEU A 384 -28.03 -7.21 6.72
N THR A 385 -28.80 -6.88 5.69
CA THR A 385 -30.13 -7.52 5.50
C THR A 385 -29.95 -9.00 5.15
N ASP A 386 -31.02 -9.79 5.26
CA ASP A 386 -30.95 -11.22 4.94
C ASP A 386 -30.60 -11.43 3.46
N GLU A 387 -31.08 -10.56 2.57
CA GLU A 387 -30.74 -10.57 1.14
C GLU A 387 -29.27 -10.19 0.90
N GLU A 388 -28.79 -9.11 1.53
CA GLU A 388 -27.38 -8.70 1.46
C GLU A 388 -26.45 -9.82 1.96
N TYR A 389 -26.84 -10.47 3.06
CA TYR A 389 -26.07 -11.54 3.67
C TYR A 389 -26.05 -12.81 2.80
N GLN A 390 -27.19 -13.18 2.22
CA GLN A 390 -27.27 -14.32 1.31
C GLN A 390 -26.43 -14.07 0.05
N GLN A 391 -26.54 -12.88 -0.55
CA GLN A 391 -25.73 -12.49 -1.70
C GLN A 391 -24.23 -12.56 -1.39
N LEU A 392 -23.80 -12.03 -0.24
CA LEU A 392 -22.41 -12.12 0.19
C LEU A 392 -21.97 -13.57 0.36
N THR A 393 -22.80 -14.39 1.02
CA THR A 393 -22.51 -15.79 1.28
C THR A 393 -22.32 -16.57 -0.02
N ASP A 394 -23.24 -16.44 -0.97
CA ASP A 394 -23.17 -17.15 -2.25
C ASP A 394 -21.89 -16.78 -3.02
N ARG A 395 -21.53 -15.50 -3.04
CA ARG A 395 -20.32 -15.00 -3.70
C ARG A 395 -19.05 -15.46 -3.04
N VAL A 396 -18.94 -15.37 -1.72
CA VAL A 396 -17.75 -15.85 -1.00
C VAL A 396 -17.60 -17.37 -1.17
N MET A 397 -18.70 -18.12 -1.12
CA MET A 397 -18.68 -19.56 -1.34
C MET A 397 -18.23 -19.95 -2.74
N ALA A 398 -18.73 -19.26 -3.78
CA ALA A 398 -18.38 -19.54 -5.18
C ALA A 398 -16.95 -19.06 -5.53
N ASP A 399 -16.63 -17.82 -5.19
CA ASP A 399 -15.43 -17.13 -5.70
C ASP A 399 -14.20 -17.35 -4.80
N ILE A 400 -14.38 -17.48 -3.48
CA ILE A 400 -13.27 -17.64 -2.52
C ILE A 400 -13.12 -19.09 -2.06
N ILE A 401 -14.20 -19.83 -1.79
CA ILE A 401 -14.13 -21.21 -1.25
C ILE A 401 -14.09 -22.27 -2.36
N GLN A 402 -14.72 -22.02 -3.51
CA GLN A 402 -14.74 -22.93 -4.66
C GLN A 402 -13.91 -22.39 -5.84
N GLY A 403 -13.29 -21.22 -5.68
CA GLY A 403 -12.46 -20.57 -6.69
C GLY A 403 -11.20 -21.37 -7.02
N ARG A 404 -10.55 -21.00 -8.14
CA ARG A 404 -9.35 -21.68 -8.67
C ARG A 404 -8.18 -21.69 -7.68
N ASP A 405 -8.06 -20.65 -6.85
CA ASP A 405 -6.95 -20.48 -5.90
C ASP A 405 -7.05 -21.37 -4.65
N VAL A 406 -8.22 -21.96 -4.35
CA VAL A 406 -8.37 -22.79 -3.13
C VAL A 406 -7.52 -24.05 -3.21
N PHE A 407 -7.40 -24.61 -4.42
CA PHE A 407 -6.60 -25.78 -4.71
C PHE A 407 -5.08 -25.50 -4.67
N GLU A 408 -4.69 -24.21 -4.75
CA GLU A 408 -3.29 -23.80 -4.52
C GLU A 408 -3.00 -23.58 -3.02
N LYS A 409 -4.03 -23.26 -2.22
CA LYS A 409 -3.91 -22.87 -0.81
C LYS A 409 -4.22 -23.99 0.21
N THR A 410 -5.04 -24.97 -0.17
CA THR A 410 -5.50 -26.06 0.71
C THR A 410 -5.85 -27.32 -0.11
N THR A 411 -5.78 -28.49 0.51
CA THR A 411 -6.22 -29.74 -0.15
C THR A 411 -7.75 -29.84 -0.14
N PRO A 412 -8.41 -30.24 -1.25
CA PRO A 412 -9.87 -30.40 -1.33
C PRO A 412 -10.43 -31.33 -0.27
N GLU A 413 -9.71 -32.40 0.05
CA GLU A 413 -10.11 -33.39 1.05
C GLU A 413 -10.18 -32.78 2.46
N GLU A 414 -9.23 -31.91 2.80
CA GLU A 414 -9.23 -31.19 4.07
C GLU A 414 -10.40 -30.19 4.14
N LEU A 415 -10.68 -29.49 3.04
CA LEU A 415 -11.81 -28.57 2.97
C LEU A 415 -13.15 -29.32 3.13
N GLU A 416 -13.35 -30.45 2.44
CA GLU A 416 -14.57 -31.25 2.59
C GLU A 416 -14.69 -31.86 3.99
N ARG A 417 -13.58 -32.31 4.60
CA ARG A 417 -13.55 -32.74 6.01
C ARG A 417 -14.01 -31.63 6.93
N PHE A 418 -13.58 -30.39 6.68
CA PHE A 418 -13.99 -29.23 7.45
C PHE A 418 -15.46 -28.87 7.25
N LYS A 419 -15.94 -28.83 6.01
CA LYS A 419 -17.37 -28.58 5.73
C LYS A 419 -18.26 -29.60 6.43
N ALA A 420 -17.90 -30.88 6.39
CA ALA A 420 -18.61 -31.94 7.11
C ALA A 420 -18.54 -31.76 8.63
N PHE A 421 -17.43 -31.26 9.16
CA PHE A 421 -17.27 -30.95 10.59
C PHE A 421 -18.22 -29.83 11.04
N VAL A 422 -18.32 -28.74 10.27
CA VAL A 422 -19.18 -27.59 10.59
C VAL A 422 -20.66 -27.97 10.48
N LYS A 423 -21.06 -28.66 9.41
CA LYS A 423 -22.45 -29.10 9.20
C LYS A 423 -23.01 -30.04 10.28
N LYS A 424 -22.14 -30.75 11.01
CA LYS A 424 -22.53 -31.68 12.08
C LYS A 424 -22.66 -30.99 13.45
N ARG A 425 -22.44 -29.68 13.54
CA ARG A 425 -22.42 -28.90 14.79
C ARG A 425 -23.49 -27.81 14.75
N PRO A 426 -23.92 -27.30 15.92
CA PRO A 426 -24.75 -26.12 15.97
C PRO A 426 -24.04 -24.92 15.31
N ALA A 427 -24.82 -23.89 14.97
CA ALA A 427 -24.26 -22.62 14.56
C ALA A 427 -23.34 -22.07 15.66
N PHE A 428 -22.17 -21.57 15.27
CA PHE A 428 -21.25 -20.96 16.20
C PHE A 428 -21.58 -19.48 16.40
N ASP A 429 -21.39 -18.98 17.61
CA ASP A 429 -21.49 -17.55 17.89
C ASP A 429 -20.18 -16.84 17.54
N VAL A 430 -19.04 -17.52 17.75
CA VAL A 430 -17.70 -16.96 17.49
C VAL A 430 -16.75 -17.98 16.89
N VAL A 431 -16.10 -17.61 15.78
CA VAL A 431 -14.97 -18.35 15.18
C VAL A 431 -13.65 -17.66 15.53
N VAL A 432 -12.71 -18.38 16.15
CA VAL A 432 -11.42 -17.85 16.60
C VAL A 432 -10.31 -18.38 15.71
N ASP A 433 -9.55 -17.47 15.13
CA ASP A 433 -8.28 -17.80 14.47
C ASP A 433 -7.18 -17.97 15.52
N GLY A 434 -6.92 -19.23 15.89
CA GLY A 434 -6.07 -19.58 17.02
C GLY A 434 -4.63 -19.11 16.88
N LEU A 435 -4.06 -19.13 15.67
CA LEU A 435 -2.69 -18.66 15.43
C LEU A 435 -2.61 -17.14 15.47
N ASN A 436 -3.50 -16.43 14.77
CA ASN A 436 -3.48 -14.96 14.75
C ASN A 436 -3.69 -14.36 16.14
N ILE A 437 -4.47 -15.03 16.99
CA ILE A 437 -4.66 -14.62 18.38
C ILE A 437 -3.46 -14.97 19.26
N ALA A 438 -2.87 -16.16 19.10
CA ALA A 438 -1.70 -16.55 19.86
C ALA A 438 -0.50 -15.61 19.61
N TYR A 439 -0.24 -15.24 18.35
CA TYR A 439 0.84 -14.33 17.99
C TYR A 439 0.57 -12.85 18.32
N ARG A 440 -0.48 -12.53 19.08
CA ARG A 440 -0.65 -11.16 19.58
C ARG A 440 0.40 -10.79 20.63
N THR A 441 0.89 -11.76 21.41
CA THR A 441 1.98 -11.54 22.36
C THR A 441 3.33 -11.56 21.64
N ASN A 442 4.25 -10.68 22.06
CA ASN A 442 5.64 -10.73 21.60
C ASN A 442 6.42 -11.87 22.29
N ASP A 443 5.87 -12.45 23.35
CA ASP A 443 6.46 -13.59 24.05
C ASP A 443 6.01 -14.92 23.42
N THR A 444 6.89 -15.48 22.61
CA THR A 444 6.69 -16.76 21.91
C THR A 444 6.52 -17.96 22.86
N THR A 445 6.80 -17.84 24.15
CA THR A 445 6.56 -18.93 25.11
C THR A 445 5.12 -18.97 25.62
N ARG A 446 4.36 -17.88 25.45
CA ARG A 446 3.02 -17.69 26.04
C ARG A 446 1.89 -17.76 25.02
N LEU A 447 2.15 -18.36 23.86
CA LEU A 447 1.19 -18.47 22.75
C LEU A 447 -0.09 -19.21 23.18
N SER A 448 0.06 -20.40 23.77
CA SER A 448 -1.08 -21.20 24.25
C SER A 448 -1.85 -20.55 25.41
N GLU A 449 -1.16 -19.84 26.31
CA GLU A 449 -1.81 -19.08 27.40
C GLU A 449 -2.69 -17.95 26.86
N THR A 450 -2.17 -17.23 25.87
CA THR A 450 -2.86 -16.12 25.21
C THR A 450 -4.15 -16.60 24.55
N LEU A 451 -4.07 -17.71 23.82
CA LEU A 451 -5.24 -18.33 23.19
C LEU A 451 -6.25 -18.83 24.23
N LEU A 452 -5.79 -19.51 25.28
CA LEU A 452 -6.66 -20.01 26.35
C LEU A 452 -7.40 -18.89 27.06
N ALA A 453 -6.76 -17.74 27.29
CA ALA A 453 -7.39 -16.58 27.93
C ALA A 453 -8.57 -16.04 27.10
N VAL A 454 -8.40 -15.94 25.77
CA VAL A 454 -9.46 -15.50 24.85
C VAL A 454 -10.60 -16.51 24.81
N VAL A 455 -10.30 -17.80 24.64
CA VAL A 455 -11.31 -18.86 24.59
C VAL A 455 -12.09 -18.96 25.90
N SER A 456 -11.41 -18.85 27.04
CA SER A 456 -12.05 -18.90 28.36
C SER A 456 -12.98 -17.70 28.60
N GLU A 457 -12.63 -16.52 28.10
CA GLU A 457 -13.52 -15.35 28.21
C GLU A 457 -14.77 -15.49 27.34
N LEU A 458 -14.64 -16.02 26.11
CA LEU A 458 -15.78 -16.26 25.23
C LEU A 458 -16.72 -17.34 25.77
N GLU A 459 -16.17 -18.46 26.28
CA GLU A 459 -16.95 -19.52 26.92
C GLU A 459 -17.66 -19.00 28.19
N ARG A 460 -16.99 -18.15 28.99
CA ARG A 460 -17.59 -17.51 30.18
C ARG A 460 -18.79 -16.62 29.83
N GLN A 461 -18.83 -16.06 28.61
CA GLN A 461 -19.98 -15.30 28.10
C GLN A 461 -21.12 -16.19 27.61
N GLY A 462 -20.96 -17.52 27.67
CA GLY A 462 -21.95 -18.50 27.22
C GLY A 462 -22.00 -18.67 25.70
N LEU A 463 -20.96 -18.26 24.98
CA LEU A 463 -20.91 -18.32 23.52
C LEU A 463 -20.46 -19.69 23.02
N THR A 464 -21.03 -20.13 21.91
CA THR A 464 -20.63 -21.34 21.19
C THR A 464 -19.40 -21.03 20.33
N VAL A 465 -18.23 -21.52 20.74
CA VAL A 465 -16.95 -21.14 20.12
C VAL A 465 -16.39 -22.25 19.23
N LEU A 466 -15.92 -21.87 18.04
CA LEU A 466 -15.03 -22.68 17.19
C LEU A 466 -13.63 -22.08 17.17
N VAL A 467 -12.62 -22.87 17.53
CA VAL A 467 -11.20 -22.52 17.39
C VAL A 467 -10.63 -23.22 16.16
N LEU A 468 -10.11 -22.43 15.23
CA LEU A 468 -9.30 -22.90 14.12
C LEU A 468 -7.83 -22.83 14.51
N GLY A 469 -7.09 -23.89 14.25
CA GLY A 469 -5.67 -23.95 14.57
C GLY A 469 -4.91 -24.86 13.63
N ARG A 470 -3.63 -25.07 13.90
CA ARG A 470 -2.75 -25.97 13.14
C ARG A 470 -2.35 -27.19 13.94
N LYS A 471 -2.10 -28.30 13.26
CA LYS A 471 -1.66 -29.53 13.90
C LYS A 471 -0.40 -29.38 14.76
N HIS A 472 0.53 -28.47 14.43
CA HIS A 472 1.70 -28.25 15.28
C HIS A 472 1.34 -27.70 16.68
N MET A 473 0.20 -27.04 16.84
CA MET A 473 -0.27 -26.55 18.15
C MET A 473 -0.57 -27.70 19.12
N LEU A 474 -0.84 -28.91 18.61
CA LEU A 474 -1.08 -30.10 19.42
C LEU A 474 0.23 -30.78 19.88
N ARG A 475 1.38 -30.37 19.31
CA ARG A 475 2.69 -30.90 19.70
C ARG A 475 3.24 -30.08 20.85
N ALA A 476 3.46 -30.74 21.99
CA ALA A 476 4.02 -30.09 23.18
C ALA A 476 5.34 -29.39 22.84
N SER A 477 5.40 -28.09 23.12
CA SER A 477 6.57 -27.25 22.87
C SER A 477 6.62 -26.10 23.89
N ARG A 478 7.69 -25.31 23.87
CA ARG A 478 7.80 -24.12 24.74
C ARG A 478 6.68 -23.09 24.50
N SER A 479 6.07 -23.08 23.32
CA SER A 479 5.01 -22.16 22.93
C SER A 479 3.61 -22.75 23.14
N TRP A 480 3.50 -24.07 22.95
CA TRP A 480 2.24 -24.81 22.97
C TRP A 480 2.25 -25.81 24.13
N ASP A 481 1.74 -25.37 25.27
CA ASP A 481 1.59 -26.21 26.44
C ASP A 481 0.42 -27.20 26.25
N ARG A 482 0.67 -28.46 26.62
CA ARG A 482 -0.29 -29.55 26.42
C ARG A 482 -1.54 -29.36 27.27
N ASN A 483 -1.41 -28.88 28.50
CA ASN A 483 -2.54 -28.70 29.41
C ASN A 483 -3.44 -27.56 28.94
N ASN A 484 -2.85 -26.44 28.51
CA ASN A 484 -3.58 -25.32 27.94
C ASN A 484 -4.38 -25.74 26.70
N MET A 485 -3.76 -26.50 25.78
CA MET A 485 -4.45 -26.98 24.58
C MET A 485 -5.58 -27.98 24.89
N MET A 486 -5.39 -28.88 25.87
CA MET A 486 -6.46 -29.77 26.34
C MET A 486 -7.63 -28.99 26.95
N LEU A 487 -7.35 -27.93 27.73
CA LEU A 487 -8.38 -27.05 28.28
C LEU A 487 -9.14 -26.31 27.19
N ILE A 488 -8.46 -25.79 26.16
CA ILE A 488 -9.10 -25.16 24.99
C ILE A 488 -10.06 -26.14 24.30
N GLN A 489 -9.62 -27.38 24.05
CA GLN A 489 -10.45 -28.42 23.42
C GLN A 489 -11.66 -28.84 24.27
N LYS A 490 -11.58 -28.68 25.60
CA LYS A 490 -12.70 -28.93 26.51
C LYS A 490 -13.71 -27.77 26.51
N LYS A 491 -13.24 -26.54 26.28
CA LYS A 491 -14.04 -25.31 26.35
C LYS A 491 -14.68 -24.91 25.02
N ALA A 492 -14.09 -25.32 23.90
CA ALA A 492 -14.54 -24.92 22.57
C ALA A 492 -14.44 -26.07 21.57
N HIS A 493 -15.24 -26.00 20.51
CA HIS A 493 -15.03 -26.87 19.36
C HIS A 493 -13.72 -26.49 18.70
N CYS A 494 -12.89 -27.46 18.32
CA CYS A 494 -11.59 -27.20 17.72
C CYS A 494 -11.44 -27.96 16.40
N PHE A 495 -10.92 -27.30 15.38
CA PHE A 495 -10.48 -27.94 14.13
C PHE A 495 -9.05 -27.53 13.81
N PHE A 496 -8.17 -28.53 13.64
CA PHE A 496 -6.76 -28.31 13.38
C PHE A 496 -6.41 -28.68 11.93
N THR A 497 -6.08 -27.68 11.12
CA THR A 497 -5.65 -27.82 9.72
C THR A 497 -4.19 -28.23 9.61
N GLU A 498 -3.77 -28.69 8.42
CA GLU A 498 -2.36 -28.92 8.13
C GLU A 498 -1.53 -27.62 8.27
N ASN A 499 -0.24 -27.76 8.58
CA ASN A 499 0.65 -26.61 8.78
C ASN A 499 0.96 -25.83 7.48
N ILE A 500 0.56 -26.34 6.32
CA ILE A 500 0.78 -25.74 5.01
C ILE A 500 -0.46 -25.03 4.45
N SER A 501 -1.63 -25.27 5.04
CA SER A 501 -2.91 -24.73 4.58
C SER A 501 -3.01 -23.23 4.90
N GLU A 502 -3.81 -22.46 4.16
CA GLU A 502 -4.20 -21.10 4.60
C GLU A 502 -5.44 -21.16 5.51
N ASP A 503 -5.50 -20.36 6.58
CA ASP A 503 -6.59 -20.43 7.57
C ASP A 503 -7.87 -19.69 7.14
N ASP A 504 -7.73 -18.69 6.28
CA ASP A 504 -8.82 -17.79 5.91
C ASP A 504 -10.03 -18.45 5.25
N PRO A 505 -9.90 -19.43 4.33
CA PRO A 505 -11.07 -20.09 3.74
C PRO A 505 -11.90 -20.84 4.80
N PHE A 506 -11.25 -21.43 5.79
CA PHE A 506 -11.93 -22.16 6.87
C PHE A 506 -12.66 -21.18 7.80
N MET A 507 -12.02 -20.06 8.14
CA MET A 507 -12.62 -19.01 8.97
C MET A 507 -13.84 -18.39 8.28
N LEU A 508 -13.70 -18.02 7.00
CA LEU A 508 -14.80 -17.48 6.18
C LEU A 508 -15.96 -18.44 6.10
N TYR A 509 -15.68 -19.71 5.77
CA TYR A 509 -16.72 -20.73 5.64
C TYR A 509 -17.49 -20.92 6.95
N ALA A 510 -16.80 -21.12 8.07
CA ALA A 510 -17.47 -21.38 9.34
C ALA A 510 -18.30 -20.19 9.83
N THR A 511 -17.79 -18.97 9.64
CA THR A 511 -18.49 -17.75 10.07
C THR A 511 -19.74 -17.52 9.22
N LEU A 512 -19.61 -17.59 7.90
CA LEU A 512 -20.75 -17.39 6.99
C LEU A 512 -21.78 -18.53 7.06
N HIS A 513 -21.34 -19.77 7.22
CA HIS A 513 -22.25 -20.90 7.38
C HIS A 513 -23.02 -20.85 8.71
N SER A 514 -22.44 -20.27 9.76
CA SER A 514 -23.13 -20.15 11.06
C SER A 514 -24.23 -19.09 11.02
N GLY A 515 -24.13 -18.10 10.15
CA GLY A 515 -25.17 -17.09 9.91
C GLY A 515 -24.77 -15.67 10.36
N ASN A 516 -25.65 -14.70 10.09
CA ASN A 516 -25.40 -13.26 10.26
C ASN A 516 -25.24 -12.81 11.74
N HIS A 517 -25.36 -13.73 12.70
CA HIS A 517 -25.06 -13.47 14.12
C HIS A 517 -23.61 -13.83 14.48
N CYS A 518 -22.97 -14.71 13.69
CA CYS A 518 -21.67 -15.30 14.00
C CYS A 518 -20.55 -14.29 13.77
N ARG A 519 -19.74 -14.06 14.79
CA ARG A 519 -18.56 -13.18 14.74
C ARG A 519 -17.29 -13.98 14.57
N PHE A 520 -16.19 -13.30 14.26
CA PHE A 520 -14.88 -13.94 14.22
C PHE A 520 -13.80 -13.10 14.89
N VAL A 521 -12.79 -13.75 15.45
CA VAL A 521 -11.64 -13.10 16.09
C VAL A 521 -10.40 -13.38 15.27
N SER A 522 -9.91 -12.36 14.56
CA SER A 522 -8.66 -12.42 13.81
C SER A 522 -8.04 -11.03 13.68
N ARG A 523 -6.72 -10.97 13.43
CA ARG A 523 -6.00 -9.74 13.08
C ARG A 523 -5.84 -9.56 11.57
N ASP A 524 -6.24 -10.54 10.76
CA ASP A 524 -6.15 -10.40 9.32
C ASP A 524 -7.14 -9.33 8.82
N MET A 525 -6.68 -8.55 7.85
CA MET A 525 -7.49 -7.57 7.12
C MET A 525 -8.16 -8.20 5.90
N MET A 526 -7.93 -9.49 5.64
CA MET A 526 -8.51 -10.33 4.59
C MET A 526 -8.31 -9.75 3.18
N ARG A 527 -7.15 -9.11 2.98
CA ARG A 527 -6.83 -8.31 1.79
C ARG A 527 -6.76 -9.12 0.50
N ASP A 528 -6.28 -10.35 0.59
CA ASP A 528 -6.09 -11.21 -0.58
C ASP A 528 -7.42 -11.79 -1.07
N HIS A 529 -8.33 -12.12 -0.15
CA HIS A 529 -9.69 -12.61 -0.47
C HIS A 529 -10.54 -11.55 -1.12
N LYS A 530 -10.34 -10.28 -0.75
CA LYS A 530 -11.00 -9.16 -1.40
C LYS A 530 -10.66 -9.07 -2.89
N ALA A 531 -9.42 -9.35 -3.26
CA ALA A 531 -8.98 -9.28 -4.65
C ALA A 531 -9.68 -10.33 -5.53
N CYS A 532 -10.09 -11.45 -4.92
CA CYS A 532 -10.84 -12.51 -5.59
C CYS A 532 -12.31 -12.13 -5.89
N LEU A 533 -12.86 -11.11 -5.22
CA LEU A 533 -14.25 -10.68 -5.43
C LEU A 533 -14.36 -9.82 -6.71
N PRO A 534 -15.21 -10.22 -7.68
CA PRO A 534 -15.18 -9.66 -9.03
C PRO A 534 -15.76 -8.25 -9.15
N ASP A 535 -16.79 -7.91 -8.36
CA ASP A 535 -17.53 -6.65 -8.49
C ASP A 535 -17.44 -5.76 -7.24
N GLY A 536 -17.65 -4.45 -7.43
CA GLY A 536 -17.56 -3.46 -6.37
C GLY A 536 -18.65 -3.58 -5.30
N ALA A 537 -19.86 -4.05 -5.64
CA ALA A 537 -20.96 -4.18 -4.70
C ALA A 537 -20.69 -5.31 -3.69
N THR A 538 -20.24 -6.47 -4.18
CA THR A 538 -19.87 -7.60 -3.32
C THR A 538 -18.69 -7.24 -2.41
N ARG A 539 -17.69 -6.49 -2.91
CA ARG A 539 -16.59 -5.99 -2.07
C ARG A 539 -17.09 -5.07 -0.94
N ARG A 540 -18.07 -4.20 -1.22
CA ARG A 540 -18.68 -3.33 -0.18
C ARG A 540 -19.41 -4.15 0.88
N LEU A 541 -20.18 -5.16 0.48
CA LEU A 541 -20.86 -6.06 1.41
C LEU A 541 -19.87 -6.85 2.27
N PHE A 542 -18.82 -7.41 1.67
CA PHE A 542 -17.77 -8.13 2.40
C PHE A 542 -17.14 -7.27 3.49
N PHE A 543 -16.92 -5.99 3.18
CA PHE A 543 -16.34 -5.07 4.11
C PHE A 543 -17.28 -4.60 5.22
N LYS A 544 -18.55 -4.34 4.89
CA LYS A 544 -19.61 -4.10 5.87
C LYS A 544 -19.71 -5.29 6.83
N TRP A 545 -19.69 -6.51 6.29
CA TRP A 545 -19.65 -7.74 7.06
C TRP A 545 -18.41 -7.82 7.95
N GLN A 546 -17.21 -7.59 7.41
CA GLN A 546 -15.97 -7.61 8.18
C GLN A 546 -16.03 -6.64 9.38
N ARG A 547 -16.38 -5.37 9.16
CA ARG A 547 -16.51 -4.37 10.25
C ARG A 547 -17.57 -4.76 11.28
N GLY A 548 -18.66 -5.40 10.85
CA GLY A 548 -19.77 -5.84 11.71
C GLY A 548 -19.52 -7.13 12.49
N HIS A 549 -18.55 -7.96 12.05
CA HIS A 549 -18.37 -9.32 12.56
C HIS A 549 -16.95 -9.60 13.09
N GLN A 550 -15.95 -8.77 12.77
CA GLN A 550 -14.58 -8.92 13.27
C GLN A 550 -14.44 -8.35 14.69
N LEU A 551 -14.18 -9.24 15.64
CA LEU A 551 -13.85 -8.89 17.01
C LEU A 551 -12.34 -8.66 17.14
N VAL A 552 -11.98 -7.44 17.55
CA VAL A 552 -10.60 -7.07 17.83
C VAL A 552 -10.38 -7.15 19.33
N VAL A 553 -9.39 -7.94 19.76
CA VAL A 553 -8.97 -7.95 21.16
C VAL A 553 -8.24 -6.64 21.45
N ASP A 554 -8.66 -5.90 22.47
CA ASP A 554 -8.16 -4.56 22.80
C ASP A 554 -6.79 -4.69 23.52
N GLU A 555 -6.82 -5.10 24.80
CA GLU A 555 -5.62 -5.36 25.60
C GLU A 555 -5.66 -6.76 26.22
N PHE A 556 -4.49 -7.42 26.26
CA PHE A 556 -4.27 -8.49 27.23
C PHE A 556 -3.97 -7.84 28.55
N ALA A 557 -4.99 -7.82 29.39
CA ALA A 557 -4.87 -7.46 30.77
C ALA A 557 -3.64 -8.15 31.43
N THR A 558 -2.73 -7.34 31.97
CA THR A 558 -1.73 -7.80 32.94
C THR A 558 -2.39 -8.61 34.07
N ALA A 559 -1.62 -9.53 34.66
CA ALA A 559 -2.07 -10.53 35.64
C ALA A 559 -3.27 -10.09 36.50
N GLY A 560 -4.42 -10.74 36.29
CA GLY A 560 -5.64 -10.57 37.08
C GLY A 560 -6.80 -9.78 36.44
N LYS A 561 -6.61 -9.12 35.29
CA LYS A 561 -7.70 -8.46 34.55
C LYS A 561 -8.23 -9.34 33.38
N ARG A 562 -9.48 -9.11 32.94
CA ARG A 562 -10.17 -9.91 31.91
C ARG A 562 -9.78 -9.48 30.48
N VAL A 563 -9.88 -10.40 29.52
CA VAL A 563 -9.78 -10.09 28.09
C VAL A 563 -10.95 -9.19 27.69
N ARG A 564 -10.68 -8.10 26.96
CA ARG A 564 -11.71 -7.20 26.42
C ARG A 564 -11.63 -7.15 24.90
N PHE A 565 -12.81 -7.11 24.28
CA PHE A 565 -12.95 -6.92 22.84
C PHE A 565 -13.42 -5.48 22.58
N GLN A 566 -12.99 -4.91 21.46
CA GLN A 566 -13.47 -3.62 21.00
C GLN A 566 -14.97 -3.73 20.68
N SER A 567 -15.72 -2.69 21.05
CA SER A 567 -17.16 -2.65 20.77
C SER A 567 -17.39 -2.40 19.28
N ILE A 568 -18.17 -3.26 18.64
CA ILE A 568 -18.63 -3.05 17.27
C ILE A 568 -19.81 -2.05 17.32
N PRO A 569 -19.71 -0.87 16.67
CA PRO A 569 -20.82 0.08 16.62
C PRO A 569 -22.05 -0.51 15.92
N THR A 570 -23.25 -0.04 16.23
CA THR A 570 -24.48 -0.49 15.55
C THR A 570 -24.68 0.15 14.17
N TYR A 571 -23.78 1.04 13.78
CA TYR A 571 -23.79 1.82 12.54
C TYR A 571 -22.50 1.61 11.77
N ASP A 572 -22.54 1.82 10.46
CA ASP A 572 -21.42 1.57 9.58
C ASP A 572 -20.48 2.78 9.48
N THR A 573 -19.24 2.66 9.98
CA THR A 573 -18.26 3.75 9.92
C THR A 573 -17.60 3.83 8.54
N ILE A 574 -18.32 4.41 7.58
CA ILE A 574 -17.88 4.76 6.22
C ILE A 574 -18.33 6.17 5.87
N VAL A 575 -17.84 6.72 4.76
CA VAL A 575 -18.43 7.95 4.19
C VAL A 575 -19.87 7.67 3.77
N GLN A 576 -20.84 8.42 4.31
CA GLN A 576 -22.26 8.27 4.05
C GLN A 576 -22.85 9.54 3.44
N THR A 577 -23.86 9.39 2.60
CA THR A 577 -24.61 10.50 2.03
C THR A 577 -26.11 10.21 2.01
N SER A 578 -26.90 11.22 2.35
CA SER A 578 -28.33 11.30 2.06
C SER A 578 -28.56 12.39 1.00
N ALA A 579 -29.82 12.67 0.67
CA ALA A 579 -30.18 13.75 -0.25
C ALA A 579 -29.71 15.14 0.22
N ASP A 580 -29.56 15.32 1.53
CA ASP A 580 -29.39 16.61 2.21
C ASP A 580 -28.25 16.64 3.24
N SER A 581 -27.50 15.53 3.38
CA SER A 581 -26.39 15.46 4.32
C SER A 581 -25.27 14.53 3.88
N TRP A 582 -24.04 14.84 4.30
CA TRP A 582 -22.88 13.95 4.24
C TRP A 582 -22.33 13.73 5.64
N HIS A 583 -21.96 12.48 5.93
CA HIS A 583 -21.29 12.10 7.17
C HIS A 583 -19.97 11.42 6.82
N ILE A 584 -18.86 12.09 7.14
CA ILE A 584 -17.51 11.68 6.75
C ILE A 584 -16.72 11.33 8.02
N PRO A 585 -16.49 10.04 8.32
CA PRO A 585 -15.63 9.66 9.44
C PRO A 585 -14.18 10.02 9.14
N TYR A 586 -13.46 10.58 10.11
CA TYR A 586 -12.09 11.06 9.89
C TYR A 586 -11.13 10.69 11.02
N ASP A 587 -9.86 10.57 10.68
CA ASP A 587 -8.78 10.28 11.62
C ASP A 587 -8.29 11.59 12.28
N ASP A 588 -8.62 11.74 13.56
CA ASP A 588 -8.24 12.88 14.42
C ASP A 588 -6.86 12.69 15.08
N THR A 589 -6.36 11.44 15.11
CA THR A 589 -5.04 11.09 15.64
C THR A 589 -4.30 10.16 14.67
N GLU A 590 -2.97 10.23 14.65
CA GLU A 590 -2.14 9.39 13.78
C GLU A 590 -1.97 7.94 14.29
N ASP A 591 -2.52 7.61 15.46
CA ASP A 591 -2.24 6.38 16.20
C ASP A 591 -3.35 5.32 16.14
N ARG A 592 -4.41 5.51 15.34
CA ARG A 592 -5.50 4.53 15.22
C ARG A 592 -4.97 3.19 14.71
N GLY A 593 -5.35 2.10 15.39
CA GLY A 593 -5.05 0.74 14.94
C GLY A 593 -5.65 0.42 13.56
N THR A 594 -5.05 -0.51 12.82
CA THR A 594 -5.53 -0.88 11.48
C THR A 594 -6.93 -1.50 11.48
N CYS A 595 -7.35 -2.10 12.60
CA CYS A 595 -8.66 -2.74 12.76
C CYS A 595 -9.67 -1.84 13.49
N GLU A 596 -9.26 -0.67 13.98
CA GLU A 596 -10.15 0.28 14.65
C GLU A 596 -10.85 1.17 13.62
N VAL A 597 -12.04 1.67 13.95
CA VAL A 597 -12.76 2.63 13.10
C VAL A 597 -12.74 4.03 13.73
N PRO A 598 -12.73 5.11 12.93
CA PRO A 598 -12.80 6.45 13.47
C PRO A 598 -14.05 6.69 14.33
N GLN A 599 -13.88 7.45 15.42
CA GLN A 599 -14.99 7.83 16.31
C GLN A 599 -15.50 9.24 16.04
N LYS A 600 -14.72 10.04 15.31
CA LYS A 600 -15.03 11.42 14.95
C LYS A 600 -15.58 11.48 13.53
N TRP A 601 -16.50 12.40 13.32
CA TRP A 601 -17.23 12.58 12.08
C TRP A 601 -17.28 14.04 11.69
N LEU A 602 -17.21 14.34 10.40
CA LEU A 602 -17.65 15.59 9.83
C LEU A 602 -19.09 15.42 9.36
N CYS A 603 -19.99 16.24 9.89
CA CYS A 603 -21.37 16.35 9.44
C CYS A 603 -21.50 17.58 8.55
N LEU A 604 -21.97 17.37 7.33
CA LEU A 604 -22.31 18.41 6.37
C LEU A 604 -23.81 18.32 6.11
N THR A 605 -24.55 19.41 6.26
CA THR A 605 -26.01 19.39 6.13
C THR A 605 -26.55 20.69 5.56
N THR A 606 -27.65 20.60 4.82
CA THR A 606 -28.44 21.75 4.33
C THR A 606 -29.70 22.03 5.15
N LYS A 607 -29.95 21.24 6.21
CA LYS A 607 -31.17 21.32 7.05
C LYS A 607 -31.26 22.52 7.99
N HIS A 608 -30.31 23.44 7.97
CA HIS A 608 -30.22 24.56 8.92
C HIS A 608 -30.57 25.91 8.29
#